data_AF-A0A6B4T0T8-F1
#
_entry.id   AF-A0A6B4T0T8-F1
#
_cell.length_a   1.000
_cell.length_b   1.000
_cell.length_c   1.000
_cell.angle_alpha   90.00
_cell.angle_beta   90.00
_cell.angle_gamma   90.00
#
_symmetry.space_group_name_H-M   'P 1'
#
loop_
_entity.id
_entity.type
_entity.pdbx_description
1 polymer ?
#
loop_
_entity_poly.entity_id
_entity_poly.type
_entity_poly.pdbx_seq_one_letter_code
_entity_poly.pdbx_strand_id
1 'polypeptide(L)' 'MFLVQQYYLFNGEVKSHTYSICETLKEAYNDQIEAYKVLPGMFIIFPSIPSKIKDEFLKFILNKNKDKNILTIISS' A
#
# COMPACT_ATOMS: atom_id res chain seq x y z
N MET A 1 13.79 -3.92 -10.39
CA MET A 1 13.52 -3.01 -9.26
C MET A 1 12.16 -2.38 -9.49
N PHE A 2 11.18 -2.63 -8.60
CA PHE A 2 9.85 -2.03 -8.69
C PHE A 2 9.69 -0.98 -7.61
N LEU A 3 8.92 0.07 -7.91
CA LEU A 3 8.48 1.00 -6.90
C LEU A 3 7.16 0.50 -6.32
N VAL A 4 7.10 0.38 -5.01
CA VAL A 4 5.87 0.03 -4.29
C VAL A 4 5.42 1.23 -3.50
N GLN A 5 4.14 1.54 -3.63
CA GLN A 5 3.49 2.61 -2.89
C GLN A 5 2.59 2.00 -1.82
N GLN A 6 2.85 2.37 -0.58
CA GLN A 6 1.92 2.16 0.52
C GLN A 6 0.98 3.36 0.63
N TYR A 7 -0.29 3.10 0.91
CA TYR A 7 -1.28 4.10 1.33
C TYR A 7 -1.91 3.72 2.67
N TYR A 8 -2.19 4.72 3.49
CA TYR A 8 -2.76 4.52 4.83
C TYR A 8 -3.56 5.73 5.26
N LEU A 9 -4.48 5.53 6.20
CA LEU A 9 -5.27 6.61 6.78
C LEU A 9 -4.52 7.20 7.99
N PHE A 10 -4.29 8.51 7.98
CA PHE A 10 -3.70 9.24 9.11
C PHE A 10 -4.51 10.50 9.36
N ASN A 11 -5.09 10.62 10.55
CA ASN A 11 -5.99 11.73 10.92
C ASN A 11 -7.13 11.96 9.91
N GLY A 12 -7.69 10.88 9.35
CA GLY A 12 -8.77 10.96 8.37
C GLY A 12 -8.33 11.31 6.94
N GLU A 13 -7.04 11.54 6.72
CA GLU A 13 -6.46 11.80 5.40
C GLU A 13 -5.76 10.57 4.85
N VAL A 14 -5.83 10.39 3.54
CA VAL A 14 -5.01 9.38 2.85
C VAL A 14 -3.58 9.91 2.74
N LYS A 15 -2.63 9.19 3.34
CA LYS A 15 -1.20 9.42 3.21
C LYS A 15 -0.59 8.29 2.40
N SER A 16 0.60 8.53 1.88
CA SER A 16 1.33 7.54 1.10
C SER A 16 2.83 7.57 1.42
N HIS A 17 3.46 6.40 1.38
CA HIS A 17 4.91 6.26 1.48
C HIS A 17 5.42 5.36 0.35
N THR A 18 6.48 5.79 -0.32
CA THR A 18 7.06 5.07 -1.46
C THR A 18 8.29 4.33 -0.99
N TYR A 19 8.36 3.04 -1.33
CA TYR A 19 9.49 2.20 -1.03
C TYR A 19 10.11 1.72 -2.34
N SER A 20 11.44 1.71 -2.38
CA SER A 20 12.19 0.96 -3.38
C SER A 20 12.40 -0.44 -2.80
N ILE A 21 11.73 -1.42 -3.36
CA ILE A 21 11.82 -2.81 -2.89
C ILE A 21 12.07 -3.70 -4.11
N CYS A 22 12.53 -4.93 -3.84
CA CYS A 22 13.02 -5.90 -4.82
C CYS A 22 12.02 -6.23 -5.95
N GLU A 23 12.37 -7.19 -6.80
CA GLU A 23 11.74 -7.47 -8.09
C GLU A 23 10.24 -7.83 -8.02
N THR A 24 9.62 -7.98 -6.85
CA THR A 24 8.19 -8.33 -6.74
C THR A 24 7.43 -7.66 -5.58
N LEU A 25 6.10 -7.60 -5.71
CA LEU A 25 5.17 -7.15 -4.64
C LEU A 25 5.16 -8.09 -3.42
N LYS A 26 5.51 -9.35 -3.61
CA LYS A 26 5.62 -10.35 -2.53
C LYS A 26 6.83 -10.06 -1.64
N GLU A 27 7.97 -9.74 -2.26
CA GLU A 27 9.17 -9.33 -1.53
C GLU A 27 8.93 -8.04 -0.78
N ALA A 28 8.30 -7.06 -1.43
CA ALA A 28 7.89 -5.82 -0.78
C ALA A 28 7.08 -6.03 0.51
N TYR A 29 6.11 -6.94 0.45
CA TYR A 29 5.29 -7.29 1.59
C TYR A 29 6.09 -7.99 2.70
N ASN A 30 6.96 -8.94 2.35
CA ASN A 30 7.81 -9.65 3.31
C ASN A 30 8.79 -8.70 4.01
N ASP A 31 9.43 -7.81 3.26
CA ASP A 31 10.38 -6.82 3.79
C ASP A 31 9.70 -5.90 4.80
N GLN A 32 8.44 -5.51 4.56
CA GLN A 32 7.68 -4.71 5.52
C GLN A 32 7.31 -5.49 6.79
N ILE A 33 6.97 -6.76 6.66
CA ILE A 33 6.74 -7.63 7.83
C ILE A 33 8.01 -7.73 8.66
N GLU A 34 9.16 -7.95 8.01
CA GLU A 34 10.44 -8.13 8.70
C GLU A 34 10.93 -6.82 9.35
N ALA A 35 11.00 -5.73 8.57
CA ALA A 35 11.55 -4.46 9.02
C ALA A 35 10.69 -3.76 10.08
N TYR A 36 9.36 -3.84 9.93
CA TYR A 36 8.42 -3.09 10.77
C TYR A 36 7.59 -3.98 11.70
N LYS A 37 7.87 -5.30 11.75
CA LYS A 37 7.13 -6.29 12.56
C LYS A 37 5.62 -6.23 12.36
N VAL A 38 5.18 -5.94 11.13
CA VAL A 38 3.77 -5.72 10.82
C VAL A 38 3.05 -7.06 10.74
N LEU A 39 1.79 -7.10 11.21
CA LEU A 39 0.98 -8.29 11.13
C LEU A 39 0.49 -8.52 9.69
N PRO A 40 0.54 -9.77 9.17
CA PRO A 40 0.05 -10.11 7.84
C PRO A 40 -1.37 -9.62 7.50
N GLY A 41 -2.25 -9.48 8.50
CA GLY A 41 -3.63 -9.01 8.33
C GLY A 41 -3.79 -7.50 8.11
N MET A 42 -2.73 -6.71 8.25
CA MET A 42 -2.77 -5.24 8.19
C MET A 42 -2.64 -4.66 6.78
N PHE A 43 -2.52 -5.49 5.74
CA PHE A 43 -2.37 -5.03 4.36
C PHE A 43 -3.46 -5.54 3.43
N ILE A 44 -3.84 -4.69 2.48
CA ILE A 44 -4.60 -5.04 1.29
C ILE A 44 -3.68 -4.82 0.09
N ILE A 45 -3.49 -5.86 -0.70
CA ILE A 45 -2.53 -5.84 -1.81
C ILE A 45 -3.29 -5.64 -3.12
N PHE A 46 -2.98 -4.56 -3.84
CA PHE A 46 -3.48 -4.28 -5.18
C PHE A 46 -2.31 -4.23 -6.16
N PRO A 47 -2.22 -5.12 -7.16
CA PRO A 47 -1.11 -5.09 -8.13
C PRO A 47 -0.95 -3.74 -8.83
N SER A 48 -2.06 -3.07 -9.16
CA SER A 48 -2.09 -1.69 -9.63
C SER A 48 -3.41 -1.03 -9.24
N ILE A 49 -3.42 0.31 -9.19
CA ILE A 49 -4.64 1.11 -8.97
C ILE A 49 -4.83 2.01 -10.19
N PRO A 50 -5.99 1.98 -10.88
CA PRO A 50 -6.23 2.81 -12.04
C PRO A 50 -6.16 4.31 -11.68
N SER A 51 -5.35 5.07 -12.41
CA SER A 51 -5.06 6.48 -12.12
C SER A 51 -6.32 7.36 -12.08
N LYS A 52 -7.26 7.13 -13.00
CA LYS A 52 -8.50 7.91 -13.13
C LYS A 52 -9.38 7.93 -11.88
N ILE A 53 -9.34 6.86 -11.08
CA ILE A 53 -10.20 6.69 -9.90
C ILE A 53 -9.39 6.53 -8.61
N LYS A 54 -8.08 6.77 -8.68
CA LYS A 54 -7.13 6.41 -7.62
C LYS A 54 -7.50 7.03 -6.29
N ASP A 55 -7.77 8.33 -6.25
CA ASP A 55 -8.04 9.05 -5.00
C ASP A 55 -9.37 8.65 -4.37
N GLU A 56 -10.43 8.51 -5.18
CA GLU A 56 -11.74 8.04 -4.72
C GLU A 56 -11.67 6.60 -4.21
N PHE A 57 -10.99 5.73 -4.95
CA PHE A 57 -10.77 4.34 -4.58
C PHE A 57 -10.02 4.21 -3.26
N LEU A 58 -8.89 4.91 -3.12
CA LEU A 58 -8.07 4.89 -1.90
C LEU A 58 -8.86 5.41 -0.69
N LYS A 59 -9.55 6.55 -0.84
CA LYS A 59 -10.41 7.10 0.22
C LYS A 59 -11.49 6.11 0.61
N PHE A 60 -12.17 5.48 -0.35
CA PHE A 60 -13.24 4.53 -0.08
C PHE A 60 -12.73 3.29 0.66
N ILE A 61 -11.68 2.63 0.17
CA ILE A 61 -11.17 1.38 0.74
C ILE A 61 -10.56 1.62 2.12
N LEU A 62 -9.76 2.69 2.30
CA LEU A 62 -9.13 3.00 3.59
C LEU A 62 -10.15 3.44 4.65
N ASN A 63 -11.22 4.16 4.26
CA ASN A 63 -12.30 4.48 5.21
C ASN A 63 -13.10 3.24 5.64
N LYS A 64 -13.26 2.25 4.74
CA LYS A 64 -13.89 0.96 5.08
C LYS A 64 -12.99 0.06 5.92
N ASN A 65 -11.67 0.19 5.80
CA ASN A 65 -10.67 -0.65 6.47
C ASN A 65 -9.63 0.22 7.19
N LYS A 66 -10.07 0.91 8.25
CA LYS A 66 -9.26 1.96 8.92
C LYS A 66 -7.96 1.45 9.56
N ASP A 67 -7.90 0.17 9.87
CA ASP A 67 -6.78 -0.54 10.47
C ASP A 67 -5.80 -1.12 9.43
N LYS A 68 -6.12 -0.98 8.13
CA LYS A 68 -5.33 -1.56 7.05
C LYS A 68 -4.63 -0.53 6.20
N ASN A 69 -3.49 -0.94 5.67
CA ASN A 69 -2.72 -0.25 4.66
C ASN A 69 -2.98 -0.87 3.29
N ILE A 70 -2.80 -0.11 2.22
CA ILE A 70 -2.82 -0.60 0.85
C ILE A 70 -1.39 -0.64 0.32
N LEU A 71 -0.98 -1.74 -0.30
CA LEU A 71 0.27 -1.84 -1.06
C LEU A 71 -0.04 -2.00 -2.54
N THR A 72 0.63 -1.21 -3.38
CA THR A 72 0.49 -1.30 -4.84
C THR A 72 1.78 -1.02 -5.59
N ILE A 73 1.94 -1.63 -6.77
CA ILE A 73 3.06 -1.33 -7.66
C ILE A 73 2.73 -0.02 -8.39
N ILE A 74 3.70 0.90 -8.39
CA ILE A 74 3.72 2.04 -9.30
C ILE A 74 4.76 1.71 -10.38
N SER A 75 4.27 1.24 -11.53
CA SER A 75 5.11 1.10 -12.71
C SER A 75 5.55 2.49 -13.15
N SER A 76 6.86 2.70 -13.23
CA SER A 76 7.49 3.84 -13.91
C SER A 76 7.07 3.90 -15.37
#